data_AF-A0A975CWQ5-F1
#
_entry.id   AF-A0A975CWQ5-F1
#
_cell.length_a   1.000
_cell.length_b   1.000
_cell.length_c   1.000
_cell.angle_alpha   90.00
_cell.angle_beta   90.00
_cell.angle_gamma   90.00
#
_symmetry.space_group_name_H-M   'P 1'
#
loop_
_entity.id
_entity.type
_entity.pdbx_description
1 polymer ?
#
loop_
_entity_poly.entity_id
_entity_poly.type
_entity_poly.pdbx_seq_one_letter_code
_entity_poly.pdbx_strand_id
1 'polypeptide(L)'
;MEQKRFHSVRLEGDKCRGCTNCLKRCPTEAIRVRGGRAHIIDERCIDCGECIRVCGYHAKVAVTDPLSAISRFKYKIALPAPSLYGQFASLKSISQVLNGLKQMGFDDVFEVARGADVVSRAIRERLKNPDIPRPVISSACPAIVRLIQVRFPDLLDHIVDVRQPMEVAAMIARQEFVRKNGVKPEEVGCFFITPCPAKVTAIRNPIGHDTSAVDGAISVLEIYGLLSSQIRNAPVDLTLEQASDLGVGWARSGGECYAVMPENSMAVDGIENCIRVLEEIEDNRLKGLEFFEGAACTGGCVGGPLNFENNYVARAGIGRLSTRDPNADLNVDSGMMTKYKLYDDRRIMPNSAMKLDDDLMEAARKMEQIEKIYKELPGFDCGSCGSPTCRTFAEDIVQGDATKMDCIHKMKEQLRVMAQQMVDLAQTTRE
;
A
#
# COMPACT_ATOMS: atom_id res chain seq x y z
N MET A 1 9.73 23.46 -10.20
CA MET A 1 10.13 22.04 -10.33
C MET A 1 9.41 21.29 -9.23
N GLU A 2 8.29 20.64 -9.56
CA GLU A 2 7.65 19.70 -8.63
C GLU A 2 8.68 18.63 -8.25
N GLN A 3 8.91 18.45 -6.94
CA GLN A 3 9.72 17.33 -6.48
C GLN A 3 9.01 16.05 -6.89
N LYS A 4 9.61 15.31 -7.84
CA LYS A 4 9.14 13.97 -8.20
C LYS A 4 9.06 13.15 -6.91
N ARG A 5 7.83 12.78 -6.56
CA ARG A 5 7.50 11.93 -5.42
C ARG A 5 8.36 10.67 -5.47
N PHE A 6 8.99 10.30 -4.36
CA PHE A 6 9.71 9.03 -4.32
C PHE A 6 8.70 7.88 -4.45
N HIS A 7 8.97 6.90 -5.32
CA HIS A 7 8.22 5.63 -5.42
C HIS A 7 9.13 4.44 -5.12
N SER A 8 8.61 3.51 -4.31
CA SER A 8 9.31 2.29 -3.93
C SER A 8 9.16 1.20 -4.98
N VAL A 9 8.03 1.13 -5.69
CA VAL A 9 7.83 0.14 -6.75
C VAL A 9 8.52 0.61 -8.03
N ARG A 10 9.46 -0.19 -8.55
CA ARG A 10 10.25 0.12 -9.75
C ARG A 10 10.25 -1.02 -10.76
N LEU A 11 10.71 -0.70 -11.96
CA LEU A 11 10.91 -1.66 -13.05
C LEU A 11 12.41 -1.95 -13.24
N GLU A 12 12.75 -3.22 -13.32
CA GLU A 12 14.01 -3.71 -13.89
C GLU A 12 13.79 -4.00 -15.38
N GLY A 13 14.20 -3.04 -16.23
CA GLY A 13 13.82 -3.01 -17.64
C GLY A 13 14.38 -4.15 -18.49
N ASP A 14 15.50 -4.71 -18.07
CA ASP A 14 16.18 -5.88 -18.66
C ASP A 14 15.39 -7.18 -18.47
N LYS A 15 14.65 -7.31 -17.35
CA LYS A 15 13.81 -8.47 -17.07
C LYS A 15 12.41 -8.37 -17.70
N CYS A 16 11.97 -7.17 -18.08
CA CYS A 16 10.63 -6.95 -18.59
C CYS A 16 10.44 -7.51 -20.01
N ARG A 17 9.37 -8.29 -20.21
CA ARG A 17 8.98 -8.86 -21.52
C ARG A 17 7.72 -8.23 -22.13
N GLY A 18 7.20 -7.15 -21.55
CA GLY A 18 6.02 -6.46 -22.09
C GLY A 18 4.73 -7.29 -22.10
N CYS A 19 4.58 -8.31 -21.25
CA CYS A 19 3.48 -9.26 -21.31
C CYS A 19 2.10 -8.74 -20.86
N THR A 20 1.97 -7.47 -20.47
CA THR A 20 0.70 -6.81 -20.07
C THR A 20 0.01 -7.34 -18.80
N ASN A 21 0.54 -8.31 -18.07
CA ASN A 21 -0.12 -8.79 -16.84
C ASN A 21 -0.23 -7.70 -15.76
N CYS A 22 0.84 -6.92 -15.59
CA CYS A 22 0.88 -5.87 -14.57
C CYS A 22 -0.05 -4.69 -14.87
N LEU A 23 -0.27 -4.34 -16.14
CA LEU A 23 -1.17 -3.22 -16.48
C LEU A 23 -2.64 -3.55 -16.18
N LYS A 24 -3.05 -4.81 -16.41
CA LYS A 24 -4.43 -5.27 -16.16
C LYS A 24 -4.80 -5.32 -14.68
N ARG A 25 -3.80 -5.34 -13.80
CA ARG A 25 -3.96 -5.49 -12.35
C ARG A 25 -3.65 -4.19 -11.59
N CYS A 26 -3.29 -3.13 -12.29
CA CYS A 26 -2.98 -1.86 -11.66
C CYS A 26 -4.29 -1.14 -11.26
N PRO A 27 -4.57 -0.94 -9.95
CA PRO A 27 -5.85 -0.43 -9.46
C PRO A 27 -6.13 1.04 -9.82
N THR A 28 -5.06 1.77 -10.17
CA THR A 28 -5.08 3.18 -10.55
C THR A 28 -4.65 3.38 -12.00
N GLU A 29 -4.60 2.29 -12.78
CA GLU A 29 -4.26 2.33 -14.20
C GLU A 29 -2.91 3.02 -14.47
N ALA A 30 -1.97 2.92 -13.51
CA ALA A 30 -0.69 3.63 -13.54
C ALA A 30 0.35 2.98 -14.46
N ILE A 31 0.03 1.88 -15.14
CA ILE A 31 1.00 1.14 -15.96
C ILE A 31 0.59 1.18 -17.43
N ARG A 32 1.54 1.55 -18.28
CA ARG A 32 1.47 1.40 -19.74
C ARG A 32 2.52 0.41 -20.22
N VAL A 33 2.31 -0.23 -21.36
CA VAL A 33 3.34 -1.01 -22.06
C VAL A 33 3.58 -0.38 -23.42
N ARG A 34 4.81 0.07 -23.65
CA ARG A 34 5.25 0.73 -24.89
C ARG A 34 6.65 0.23 -25.23
N GLY A 35 6.98 0.10 -26.51
CA GLY A 35 8.30 -0.39 -26.94
C GLY A 35 8.70 -1.74 -26.32
N GLY A 36 7.73 -2.61 -26.02
CA GLY A 36 7.96 -3.92 -25.40
C GLY A 36 8.25 -3.90 -23.89
N ARG A 37 8.14 -2.76 -23.20
CA ARG A 37 8.40 -2.64 -21.76
C ARG A 37 7.28 -1.91 -21.02
N ALA A 38 7.14 -2.21 -19.73
CA ALA A 38 6.15 -1.58 -18.87
C ALA A 38 6.68 -0.27 -18.27
N HIS A 39 5.96 0.82 -18.42
CA HIS A 39 6.23 2.12 -17.82
C HIS A 39 5.24 2.37 -16.68
N ILE A 40 5.73 2.94 -15.57
CA ILE A 40 4.89 3.36 -14.43
C ILE A 40 4.72 4.87 -14.55
N ILE A 41 3.48 5.35 -14.52
CA ILE A 41 3.12 6.74 -14.34
C ILE A 41 3.19 7.00 -12.84
N ASP A 42 4.26 7.66 -12.42
CA ASP A 42 4.61 7.84 -11.00
C ASP A 42 3.46 8.47 -10.23
N GLU A 43 2.84 9.51 -10.80
CA GLU A 43 1.76 10.28 -10.18
C GLU A 43 0.54 9.40 -9.83
N ARG A 44 0.25 8.38 -10.64
CA ARG A 44 -0.88 7.45 -10.41
C ARG A 44 -0.49 6.27 -9.52
N CYS A 45 0.80 5.98 -9.35
CA CYS A 45 1.24 4.82 -8.60
C CYS A 45 1.01 5.01 -7.09
N ILE A 46 0.31 4.06 -6.48
CA ILE A 46 0.05 4.04 -5.03
C ILE A 46 0.98 3.09 -4.27
N ASP A 47 1.98 2.51 -4.96
CA ASP A 47 2.95 1.55 -4.42
C ASP A 47 2.32 0.32 -3.74
N CYS A 48 1.13 -0.12 -4.18
CA CYS A 48 0.44 -1.28 -3.59
C CYS A 48 1.17 -2.63 -3.83
N GLY A 49 2.08 -2.66 -4.81
CA GLY A 49 2.87 -3.84 -5.17
C GLY A 49 2.11 -4.95 -5.89
N GLU A 50 0.88 -4.71 -6.36
CA GLU A 50 0.13 -5.71 -7.14
C GLU A 50 0.90 -6.13 -8.40
N CYS A 51 1.56 -5.17 -9.06
CA CYS A 51 2.41 -5.45 -10.21
C CYS A 51 3.65 -6.30 -9.88
N ILE A 52 4.14 -6.29 -8.64
CA ILE A 52 5.22 -7.16 -8.17
C ILE A 52 4.69 -8.60 -8.07
N ARG A 53 3.51 -8.78 -7.46
CA ARG A 53 2.88 -10.10 -7.28
C ARG A 53 2.61 -10.82 -8.58
N VAL A 54 2.10 -10.13 -9.59
CA VAL A 54 1.65 -10.75 -10.85
C VAL A 54 2.74 -10.86 -11.92
N CYS A 55 3.94 -10.32 -11.67
CA CYS A 55 5.02 -10.35 -12.64
C CYS A 55 5.77 -11.69 -12.60
N GLY A 56 5.40 -12.61 -13.50
CA GLY A 56 6.11 -13.90 -13.66
C GLY A 56 7.57 -13.80 -14.16
N TYR A 57 8.03 -12.60 -14.53
CA TYR A 57 9.42 -12.33 -14.91
C TYR A 57 10.23 -11.64 -13.81
N HIS A 58 9.61 -11.35 -12.66
CA HIS A 58 10.24 -10.62 -11.54
C HIS A 58 10.88 -9.29 -11.96
N ALA A 59 10.28 -8.61 -12.96
CA ALA A 59 10.75 -7.34 -13.49
C ALA A 59 10.21 -6.12 -12.70
N LYS A 60 9.28 -6.34 -11.76
CA LYS A 60 8.77 -5.31 -10.85
C LYS A 60 9.32 -5.61 -9.47
N VAL A 61 9.98 -4.63 -8.86
CA VAL A 61 10.67 -4.77 -7.58
C VAL A 61 10.30 -3.64 -6.62
N ALA A 62 10.48 -3.87 -5.32
CA ALA A 62 10.37 -2.83 -4.32
C ALA A 62 11.77 -2.39 -3.88
N VAL A 63 12.02 -1.09 -3.93
CA VAL A 63 13.26 -0.47 -3.42
C VAL A 63 13.10 -0.19 -1.94
N THR A 64 13.71 -1.04 -1.12
CA THR A 64 13.81 -0.90 0.34
C THR A 64 15.24 -0.52 0.74
N ASP A 65 15.44 -0.17 2.00
CA ASP A 65 16.79 -0.04 2.54
C ASP A 65 17.39 -1.43 2.78
N PRO A 66 18.68 -1.65 2.47
CA PRO A 66 19.37 -2.89 2.84
C PRO A 66 19.55 -2.96 4.36
N LEU A 67 19.77 -4.16 4.92
CA LEU A 67 20.01 -4.30 6.36
C LEU A 67 21.22 -3.47 6.83
N SER A 68 22.24 -3.31 5.98
CA SER A 68 23.44 -2.50 6.29
C SER A 68 23.15 -1.01 6.54
N ALA A 69 21.99 -0.49 6.12
CA ALA A 69 21.59 0.89 6.35
C ALA A 69 21.46 1.23 7.84
N ILE A 70 21.29 0.23 8.72
CA ILE A 70 21.20 0.43 10.18
C ILE A 70 22.46 1.04 10.77
N SER A 71 23.61 0.85 10.13
CA SER A 71 24.90 1.40 10.57
C SER A 71 25.03 2.91 10.33
N ARG A 72 24.04 3.56 9.72
CA ARG A 72 23.97 5.03 9.60
C ARG A 72 23.74 5.72 10.95
N PHE A 73 23.27 4.98 11.95
CA PHE A 73 22.99 5.47 13.28
C PHE A 73 23.84 4.74 14.31
N LYS A 74 24.12 5.43 15.42
CA LYS A 74 24.91 4.89 16.53
C LYS A 74 24.10 3.88 17.34
N TYR A 75 22.83 4.20 17.57
CA TYR A 75 21.87 3.31 18.21
C TYR A 75 20.74 2.98 17.23
N LYS A 76 20.30 1.73 17.20
CA LYS A 76 19.41 1.21 16.17
C LYS A 76 18.30 0.38 16.79
N ILE A 77 17.07 0.78 16.51
CA ILE A 77 15.86 0.14 17.01
C ILE A 77 15.13 -0.53 15.85
N ALA A 78 14.86 -1.83 15.97
CA ALA A 78 14.00 -2.53 15.02
C ALA A 78 12.53 -2.33 15.36
N LEU A 79 11.72 -2.03 14.35
CA LEU A 79 10.27 -1.95 14.45
C LEU A 79 9.65 -3.09 13.63
N PRO A 80 9.47 -4.29 14.20
CA PRO A 80 8.84 -5.39 13.46
C PRO A 80 7.36 -5.12 13.22
N ALA A 81 6.93 -5.21 11.96
CA ALA A 81 5.51 -5.29 11.64
C ALA A 81 4.91 -6.55 12.30
N PRO A 82 3.66 -6.51 12.81
CA PRO A 82 3.04 -7.70 13.41
C PRO A 82 2.93 -8.86 12.41
N SER A 83 2.83 -8.57 11.11
CA SER A 83 2.80 -9.60 10.06
C SER A 83 4.07 -10.45 9.98
N LEU A 84 5.20 -9.97 10.51
CA LEU A 84 6.46 -10.71 10.57
C LEU A 84 6.33 -11.99 11.39
N TYR A 85 5.52 -11.97 12.45
CA TYR A 85 5.37 -13.11 13.36
C TYR A 85 4.71 -14.32 12.66
N GLY A 86 3.86 -14.05 11.67
CA GLY A 86 3.23 -15.09 10.85
C GLY A 86 4.16 -15.72 9.80
N GLN A 87 5.36 -15.19 9.58
CA GLN A 87 6.24 -15.64 8.49
C GLN A 87 7.06 -16.90 8.85
N PHE A 88 6.97 -17.36 10.10
CA PHE A 88 7.76 -18.47 10.61
C PHE A 88 6.84 -19.59 11.10
N ALA A 89 6.74 -20.69 10.34
CA ALA A 89 5.79 -21.77 10.61
C ALA A 89 5.91 -22.42 12.00
N SER A 90 7.12 -22.46 12.56
CA SER A 90 7.43 -23.10 13.85
C SER A 90 7.66 -22.11 15.00
N LEU A 91 7.14 -20.88 14.87
CA LEU A 91 7.29 -19.88 15.92
C LEU A 91 6.51 -20.28 17.18
N LYS A 92 7.21 -20.41 18.31
CA LYS A 92 6.60 -20.74 19.61
C LYS A 92 6.22 -19.49 20.40
N SER A 93 6.98 -18.43 20.23
CA SER A 93 6.80 -17.15 20.91
C SER A 93 7.33 -16.02 20.02
N ILE A 94 6.65 -14.87 20.05
CA ILE A 94 7.05 -13.65 19.35
C ILE A 94 8.44 -13.20 19.83
N SER A 95 8.77 -13.42 21.10
CA SER A 95 10.05 -13.08 21.71
C SER A 95 11.24 -13.74 21.00
N GLN A 96 11.07 -14.88 20.32
CA GLN A 96 12.14 -15.46 19.49
C GLN A 96 12.48 -14.55 18.30
N VAL A 97 11.47 -13.91 17.68
CA VAL A 97 11.66 -12.93 16.61
C VAL A 97 12.35 -11.68 17.16
N LEU A 98 11.88 -11.16 18.29
CA LEU A 98 12.42 -9.94 18.90
C LEU A 98 13.89 -10.14 19.31
N ASN A 99 14.23 -11.26 19.95
CA ASN A 99 15.61 -11.62 20.28
C ASN A 99 16.46 -11.82 19.02
N GLY A 100 15.91 -12.48 17.99
CA GLY A 100 16.60 -12.66 16.72
C GLY A 100 16.99 -11.34 16.06
N LEU A 101 16.12 -10.33 16.11
CA LEU A 101 16.44 -8.98 15.63
C LEU A 101 17.58 -8.35 16.45
N LYS A 102 17.61 -8.49 17.78
CA LYS A 102 18.75 -8.00 18.57
C LYS A 102 20.07 -8.67 18.18
N GLN A 103 20.05 -9.98 17.93
CA GLN A 103 21.22 -10.75 17.47
C GLN A 103 21.67 -10.36 16.05
N MET A 104 20.78 -9.80 15.23
CA MET A 104 21.13 -9.21 13.92
C MET A 104 21.80 -7.83 14.04
N GLY A 105 22.00 -7.36 15.26
CA GLY A 105 22.75 -6.16 15.57
C GLY A 105 21.89 -4.97 15.95
N PHE A 106 20.57 -5.10 16.15
CA PHE A 106 19.78 -3.99 16.71
C PHE A 106 20.00 -3.86 18.23
N ASP A 107 20.15 -2.62 18.72
CA ASP A 107 20.35 -2.35 20.16
C ASP A 107 19.04 -2.55 20.94
N ASP A 108 17.92 -2.25 20.31
CA ASP A 108 16.59 -2.46 20.88
C ASP A 108 15.56 -2.87 19.83
N VAL A 109 14.41 -3.34 20.31
CA VAL A 109 13.27 -3.73 19.47
C VAL A 109 12.00 -3.19 20.08
N PHE A 110 11.19 -2.54 19.25
CA PHE A 110 9.88 -2.02 19.65
C PHE A 110 8.82 -2.49 18.67
N GLU A 111 7.90 -3.32 19.16
CA GLU A 111 6.87 -3.93 18.33
C GLU A 111 5.92 -2.88 17.74
N VAL A 112 5.68 -2.93 16.41
CA VAL A 112 4.65 -2.07 15.81
C VAL A 112 3.26 -2.45 16.28
N ALA A 113 3.08 -3.68 16.78
CA ALA A 113 1.86 -4.13 17.47
C ALA A 113 1.52 -3.26 18.71
N ARG A 114 2.52 -2.79 19.48
CA ARG A 114 2.30 -1.82 20.58
C ARG A 114 1.83 -0.47 20.03
N GLY A 115 2.39 -0.04 18.90
CA GLY A 115 1.90 1.15 18.19
C GLY A 115 0.45 0.98 17.74
N ALA A 116 0.07 -0.23 17.30
CA ALA A 116 -1.30 -0.55 16.91
C ALA A 116 -2.26 -0.47 18.10
N ASP A 117 -1.86 -0.90 19.29
CA ASP A 117 -2.66 -0.75 20.51
C ASP A 117 -3.01 0.73 20.77
N VAL A 118 -1.99 1.60 20.74
CA VAL A 118 -2.13 3.05 20.94
C VAL A 118 -3.03 3.66 19.86
N VAL A 119 -2.83 3.28 18.60
CA VAL A 119 -3.64 3.76 17.47
C VAL A 119 -5.10 3.30 17.61
N SER A 120 -5.36 2.04 17.97
CA SER A 120 -6.72 1.55 18.21
C SER A 120 -7.43 2.35 19.30
N ARG A 121 -6.73 2.69 20.40
CA ARG A 121 -7.29 3.56 21.43
C ARG A 121 -7.58 4.97 20.89
N ALA A 122 -6.68 5.56 20.11
CA ALA A 122 -6.88 6.88 19.53
C ALA A 122 -8.07 6.92 18.55
N ILE A 123 -8.25 5.87 17.73
CA ILE A 123 -9.40 5.72 16.83
C ILE A 123 -10.70 5.58 17.64
N ARG A 124 -10.71 4.77 18.72
CA ARG A 124 -11.86 4.67 19.64
C ARG A 124 -12.28 6.05 20.17
N GLU A 125 -11.32 6.90 20.54
CA GLU A 125 -11.62 8.26 20.99
C GLU A 125 -12.18 9.14 19.85
N ARG A 126 -11.68 9.00 18.62
CA ARG A 126 -12.25 9.71 17.45
C ARG A 126 -13.68 9.32 17.14
N LEU A 127 -14.01 8.03 17.26
CA LEU A 127 -15.36 7.52 16.98
C LEU A 127 -16.43 8.03 17.96
N LYS A 128 -16.04 8.48 19.17
CA LYS A 128 -16.96 9.12 20.12
C LYS A 128 -17.47 10.48 19.66
N ASN A 129 -16.79 11.12 18.71
CA ASN A 129 -17.25 12.40 18.16
C ASN A 129 -18.51 12.18 17.31
N PRO A 130 -19.67 12.78 17.64
CA PRO A 130 -20.88 12.64 16.82
C PRO A 130 -20.71 13.28 15.43
N ASP A 131 -19.91 14.34 15.32
CA ASP A 131 -19.77 15.14 14.10
C ASP A 131 -18.75 14.58 13.09
N ILE A 132 -18.07 13.48 13.41
CA ILE A 132 -17.11 12.86 12.48
C ILE A 132 -17.85 12.28 11.26
N PRO A 133 -17.38 12.54 10.02
CA PRO A 133 -17.96 11.95 8.82
C PRO A 133 -17.95 10.41 8.90
N ARG A 134 -19.09 9.78 8.59
CA ARG A 134 -19.26 8.31 8.65
C ARG A 134 -19.62 7.74 7.28
N PRO A 135 -19.08 6.56 6.91
CA PRO A 135 -18.18 5.72 7.71
C PRO A 135 -16.79 6.33 7.87
N VAL A 136 -16.17 6.15 9.03
CA VAL A 136 -14.77 6.51 9.27
C VAL A 136 -13.88 5.47 8.60
N ILE A 137 -12.98 5.90 7.73
CA ILE A 137 -12.07 5.05 6.96
C ILE A 137 -10.72 4.97 7.67
N SER A 138 -10.21 3.76 7.86
CA SER A 138 -8.87 3.53 8.40
C SER A 138 -7.77 4.19 7.55
N SER A 139 -6.80 4.83 8.22
CA SER A 139 -5.59 5.39 7.62
C SER A 139 -4.40 4.40 7.60
N ALA A 140 -4.59 3.19 8.13
CA ALA A 140 -3.52 2.23 8.40
C ALA A 140 -2.79 1.76 7.14
N CYS A 141 -3.53 1.51 6.05
CA CYS A 141 -2.99 1.06 4.78
C CYS A 141 -2.68 2.26 3.86
N PRO A 142 -1.39 2.64 3.68
CA PRO A 142 -1.04 3.80 2.85
C PRO A 142 -1.43 3.62 1.38
N ALA A 143 -1.53 2.39 0.89
CA ALA A 143 -2.02 2.12 -0.46
C ALA A 143 -3.51 2.45 -0.61
N ILE A 144 -4.34 2.18 0.40
CA ILE A 144 -5.77 2.53 0.39
C ILE A 144 -5.94 4.04 0.51
N VAL A 145 -5.21 4.70 1.42
CA VAL A 145 -5.26 6.17 1.51
C VAL A 145 -4.88 6.84 0.18
N ARG A 146 -3.82 6.38 -0.47
CA ARG A 146 -3.41 6.92 -1.78
C ARG A 146 -4.35 6.54 -2.91
N LEU A 147 -5.00 5.38 -2.84
CA LEU A 147 -6.08 5.03 -3.76
C LEU A 147 -7.22 6.04 -3.64
N ILE A 148 -7.63 6.39 -2.41
CA ILE A 148 -8.65 7.41 -2.15
C ILE A 148 -8.21 8.78 -2.71
N GLN A 149 -6.97 9.19 -2.47
CA GLN A 149 -6.42 10.44 -3.04
C GLN A 149 -6.50 10.48 -4.58
N VAL A 150 -6.39 9.34 -5.27
CA VAL A 150 -6.36 9.27 -6.74
C VAL A 150 -7.75 9.05 -7.34
N ARG A 151 -8.60 8.23 -6.71
CA ARG A 151 -9.85 7.74 -7.31
C ARG A 151 -11.12 8.15 -6.57
N PHE A 152 -11.05 8.48 -5.28
CA PHE A 152 -12.22 8.75 -4.43
C PHE A 152 -12.00 10.03 -3.59
N PRO A 153 -11.68 11.18 -4.21
CA PRO A 153 -11.33 12.39 -3.47
C PRO A 153 -12.44 12.88 -2.52
N ASP A 154 -13.71 12.55 -2.79
CA ASP A 154 -14.85 12.92 -1.95
C ASP A 154 -14.85 12.16 -0.61
N LEU A 155 -14.12 11.04 -0.52
CA LEU A 155 -13.97 10.26 0.71
C LEU A 155 -12.77 10.70 1.58
N LEU A 156 -12.02 11.74 1.21
CA LEU A 156 -10.84 12.17 1.96
C LEU A 156 -11.17 12.58 3.40
N ASP A 157 -12.32 13.24 3.62
CA ASP A 157 -12.76 13.69 4.94
C ASP A 157 -13.30 12.55 5.82
N HIS A 158 -13.48 11.36 5.24
CA HIS A 158 -13.82 10.15 5.98
C HIS A 158 -12.58 9.46 6.58
N ILE A 159 -11.36 9.76 6.10
CA ILE A 159 -10.14 9.12 6.60
C ILE A 159 -9.84 9.59 8.03
N VAL A 160 -9.64 8.65 8.95
CA VAL A 160 -9.29 8.96 10.34
C VAL A 160 -7.92 9.65 10.41
N ASP A 161 -7.86 10.77 11.11
CA ASP A 161 -6.67 11.64 11.26
C ASP A 161 -5.68 11.14 12.34
N VAL A 162 -5.54 9.81 12.46
CA VAL A 162 -4.62 9.16 13.39
C VAL A 162 -3.43 8.61 12.62
N ARG A 163 -2.21 8.92 13.09
CA ARG A 163 -0.97 8.46 12.46
C ARG A 163 -0.86 6.95 12.47
N GLN A 164 -0.20 6.42 11.46
CA GLN A 164 -0.04 4.98 11.27
C GLN A 164 0.74 4.32 12.42
N PRO A 165 0.47 3.04 12.77
CA PRO A 165 1.13 2.35 13.88
C PRO A 165 2.66 2.37 13.85
N MET A 166 3.29 2.33 12.66
CA MET A 166 4.76 2.39 12.54
C MET A 166 5.33 3.75 12.97
N GLU A 167 4.59 4.83 12.71
CA GLU A 167 4.99 6.20 13.08
C GLU A 167 4.87 6.36 14.60
N VAL A 168 3.73 5.92 15.15
CA VAL A 168 3.49 5.92 16.60
C VAL A 168 4.52 5.07 17.33
N ALA A 169 4.78 3.85 16.85
CA ALA A 169 5.80 2.97 17.40
C ALA A 169 7.20 3.62 17.36
N ALA A 170 7.60 4.23 16.25
CA ALA A 170 8.90 4.89 16.14
C ALA A 170 9.07 6.06 17.10
N MET A 171 8.02 6.90 17.24
CA MET A 171 8.03 8.03 18.20
C MET A 171 8.19 7.54 19.63
N ILE A 172 7.42 6.53 20.03
CA ILE A 172 7.48 5.97 21.38
C ILE A 172 8.84 5.32 21.62
N ALA A 173 9.29 4.47 20.70
CA ALA A 173 10.55 3.74 20.82
C ALA A 173 11.75 4.68 20.99
N ARG A 174 11.85 5.71 20.13
CA ARG A 174 12.94 6.68 20.20
C ARG A 174 12.93 7.44 21.53
N GLN A 175 11.76 7.90 21.99
CA GLN A 175 11.66 8.65 23.25
C GLN A 175 11.98 7.78 24.47
N GLU A 176 11.48 6.54 24.52
CA GLU A 176 11.79 5.60 25.60
C GLU A 176 13.28 5.27 25.65
N PHE A 177 13.89 5.00 24.49
CA PHE A 177 15.31 4.69 24.39
C PHE A 177 16.20 5.88 24.80
N VAL A 178 15.90 7.08 24.30
CA VAL A 178 16.62 8.32 24.66
C VAL A 178 16.57 8.55 26.17
N ARG A 179 15.37 8.46 26.77
CA ARG A 179 15.19 8.68 28.20
C ARG A 179 15.94 7.65 29.04
N LYS A 180 15.85 6.38 28.65
CA LYS A 180 16.47 5.26 29.37
C LYS A 180 18.00 5.31 29.33
N ASN A 181 18.57 5.70 28.19
CA ASN A 181 20.01 5.62 27.96
C ASN A 181 20.74 6.97 28.04
N GLY A 182 20.03 8.10 28.16
CA GLY A 182 20.64 9.43 28.22
C GLY A 182 21.36 9.84 26.94
N VAL A 183 20.90 9.35 25.78
CA VAL A 183 21.51 9.59 24.46
C VAL A 183 20.77 10.67 23.69
N LYS A 184 21.37 11.22 22.61
CA LYS A 184 20.68 12.23 21.81
C LYS A 184 19.69 11.60 20.83
N PRO A 185 18.51 12.20 20.57
CA PRO A 185 17.53 11.66 19.62
C PRO A 185 18.09 11.39 18.21
N GLU A 186 18.97 12.26 17.72
CA GLU A 186 19.62 12.13 16.41
C GLU A 186 20.62 10.96 16.30
N GLU A 187 21.07 10.41 17.43
CA GLU A 187 21.92 9.21 17.46
C GLU A 187 21.12 7.91 17.31
N VAL A 188 19.78 7.98 17.40
CA VAL A 188 18.87 6.82 17.46
C VAL A 188 18.07 6.68 16.18
N GLY A 189 18.39 5.63 15.40
CA GLY A 189 17.68 5.25 14.19
C GLY A 189 16.59 4.21 14.45
N CYS A 190 15.37 4.46 13.96
CA CYS A 190 14.23 3.56 14.00
C CYS A 190 14.00 2.94 12.62
N PHE A 191 14.09 1.60 12.51
CA PHE A 191 14.00 0.89 11.23
C PHE A 191 12.77 -0.02 11.18
N PHE A 192 11.85 0.27 10.27
CA PHE A 192 10.65 -0.53 10.08
C PHE A 192 10.93 -1.79 9.26
N ILE A 193 10.68 -2.95 9.85
CA ILE A 193 10.76 -4.23 9.15
C ILE A 193 9.42 -4.47 8.46
N THR A 194 9.38 -4.19 7.16
CA THR A 194 8.13 -3.94 6.44
C THR A 194 7.73 -5.07 5.50
N PRO A 195 6.43 -5.45 5.48
CA PRO A 195 5.87 -6.35 4.47
C PRO A 195 5.46 -5.60 3.18
N CYS A 196 5.60 -4.27 3.13
CA CYS A 196 4.84 -3.43 2.21
C CYS A 196 5.68 -2.33 1.53
N PRO A 197 5.68 -2.25 0.19
CA PRO A 197 6.34 -1.17 -0.54
C PRO A 197 5.68 0.20 -0.29
N ALA A 198 4.36 0.25 -0.15
CA ALA A 198 3.67 1.51 0.13
C ALA A 198 4.09 2.14 1.47
N LYS A 199 4.45 1.33 2.47
CA LYS A 199 5.00 1.80 3.76
C LYS A 199 6.39 2.42 3.59
N VAL A 200 7.23 1.84 2.74
CA VAL A 200 8.52 2.43 2.37
C VAL A 200 8.33 3.82 1.76
N THR A 201 7.37 3.95 0.84
CA THR A 201 7.06 5.25 0.25
C THR A 201 6.42 6.20 1.26
N ALA A 202 5.63 5.72 2.23
CA ALA A 202 5.05 6.55 3.30
C ALA A 202 6.12 7.11 4.24
N ILE A 203 7.21 6.40 4.48
CA ILE A 203 8.32 6.92 5.29
C ILE A 203 9.03 8.09 4.56
N ARG A 204 9.20 7.98 3.24
CA ARG A 204 9.88 9.01 2.42
C ARG A 204 8.96 10.15 1.97
N ASN A 205 7.66 9.90 1.85
CA ASN A 205 6.62 10.89 1.54
C ASN A 205 5.43 10.61 2.47
N PRO A 206 5.43 11.21 3.68
CA PRO A 206 4.44 10.89 4.70
C PRO A 206 3.02 11.34 4.34
N ILE A 207 2.06 10.67 4.95
CA ILE A 207 0.62 10.87 4.74
C ILE A 207 0.07 11.49 6.01
N GLY A 208 -0.53 12.68 5.89
CA GLY A 208 -1.07 13.39 7.05
C GLY A 208 -0.03 14.08 7.93
N HIS A 209 1.26 14.02 7.57
CA HIS A 209 2.31 14.70 8.33
C HIS A 209 3.56 15.14 7.57
N ASP A 210 4.29 16.08 8.15
CA ASP A 210 5.48 16.71 7.53
C ASP A 210 6.65 15.75 7.36
N THR A 211 6.98 15.01 8.41
CA THR A 211 8.19 14.17 8.50
C THR A 211 7.89 12.87 9.20
N SER A 212 8.36 11.74 8.65
CA SER A 212 8.25 10.43 9.30
C SER A 212 9.14 10.37 10.56
N ALA A 213 8.66 9.67 11.58
CA ALA A 213 9.45 9.30 12.75
C ALA A 213 10.33 8.06 12.49
N VAL A 214 10.16 7.39 11.35
CA VAL A 214 10.91 6.21 10.94
C VAL A 214 12.08 6.63 10.04
N ASP A 215 13.27 6.08 10.27
CA ASP A 215 14.50 6.48 9.55
C ASP A 215 14.86 5.57 8.36
N GLY A 216 14.28 4.37 8.32
CA GLY A 216 14.49 3.41 7.24
C GLY A 216 13.47 2.28 7.23
N ALA A 217 13.37 1.61 6.09
CA ALA A 217 12.44 0.51 5.86
C ALA A 217 13.17 -0.69 5.24
N ILE A 218 13.23 -1.79 5.98
CA ILE A 218 13.91 -3.01 5.55
C ILE A 218 12.85 -4.06 5.22
N SER A 219 12.91 -4.67 4.04
CA SER A 219 11.92 -5.67 3.65
C SER A 219 12.03 -6.93 4.51
N VAL A 220 10.90 -7.61 4.74
CA VAL A 220 10.94 -8.93 5.41
C VAL A 220 11.77 -9.93 4.59
N LEU A 221 11.66 -9.91 3.25
CA LEU A 221 12.47 -10.75 2.35
C LEU A 221 13.99 -10.58 2.57
N GLU A 222 14.47 -9.35 2.76
CA GLU A 222 15.90 -9.05 2.99
C GLU A 222 16.45 -9.77 4.21
N ILE A 223 15.67 -9.80 5.30
CA ILE A 223 16.15 -10.33 6.58
C ILE A 223 15.72 -11.77 6.85
N TYR A 224 14.78 -12.33 6.07
CA TYR A 224 14.11 -13.59 6.38
C TYR A 224 15.08 -14.73 6.65
N GLY A 225 16.06 -14.94 5.77
CA GLY A 225 17.03 -16.03 5.90
C GLY A 225 17.90 -15.91 7.17
N LEU A 226 18.40 -14.70 7.44
CA LEU A 226 19.21 -14.41 8.63
C LEU A 226 18.39 -14.58 9.91
N LEU A 227 17.20 -13.98 9.94
CA LEU A 227 16.31 -14.02 11.11
C LEU A 227 15.80 -15.43 11.39
N SER A 228 15.48 -16.21 10.36
CA SER A 228 15.11 -17.63 10.48
C SER A 228 16.21 -18.44 11.16
N SER A 229 17.48 -18.15 10.86
CA SER A 229 18.61 -18.78 11.53
C SER A 229 18.70 -18.38 13.00
N GLN A 230 18.50 -17.10 13.34
CA GLN A 230 18.54 -16.65 14.73
C GLN A 230 17.37 -17.19 15.56
N ILE A 231 16.16 -17.25 15.00
CA ILE A 231 14.98 -17.80 15.69
C ILE A 231 15.19 -19.26 16.10
N ARG A 232 15.83 -20.07 15.26
CA ARG A 232 16.15 -21.49 15.59
C ARG A 232 17.10 -21.62 16.79
N ASN A 233 17.97 -20.64 16.98
CA ASN A 233 18.98 -20.63 18.04
C ASN A 233 18.58 -19.79 19.25
N ALA A 234 17.45 -19.07 19.18
CA ALA A 234 17.05 -18.12 20.20
C ALA A 234 16.48 -18.83 21.45
N PRO A 235 16.89 -18.41 22.67
CA PRO A 235 16.27 -18.89 23.89
C PRO A 235 14.80 -18.45 23.96
N VAL A 236 13.93 -19.33 24.45
CA VAL A 236 12.48 -19.09 24.54
C VAL A 236 12.11 -18.37 25.85
N ASP A 237 12.97 -18.45 26.87
CA ASP A 237 12.64 -18.06 28.25
C ASP A 237 12.71 -16.54 28.53
N LEU A 238 13.11 -15.72 27.55
CA LEU A 238 13.16 -14.26 27.67
C LEU A 238 11.93 -13.64 27.00
N THR A 239 10.88 -13.36 27.78
CA THR A 239 9.70 -12.64 27.29
C THR A 239 10.05 -11.17 27.04
N LEU A 240 10.06 -10.77 25.77
CA LEU A 240 10.21 -9.38 25.33
C LEU A 240 8.90 -8.77 24.83
N GLU A 241 7.89 -9.61 24.62
CA GLU A 241 6.55 -9.26 24.19
C GLU A 241 5.90 -8.25 25.15
N GLN A 242 5.43 -7.15 24.58
CA GLN A 242 4.75 -6.08 25.29
C GLN A 242 3.48 -5.63 24.58
N ALA A 243 3.29 -5.99 23.31
CA ALA A 243 2.04 -5.73 22.61
C ALA A 243 0.90 -6.56 23.19
N SER A 244 -0.32 -6.04 23.11
CA SER A 244 -1.51 -6.86 23.32
C SER A 244 -1.73 -7.79 22.12
N ASP A 245 -2.50 -8.84 22.38
CA ASP A 245 -2.95 -9.76 21.34
C ASP A 245 -3.80 -9.07 20.25
N LEU A 246 -4.53 -8.00 20.61
CA LEU A 246 -5.27 -7.18 19.66
C LEU A 246 -4.33 -6.44 18.72
N GLY A 247 -3.24 -5.87 19.25
CA GLY A 247 -2.19 -5.22 18.49
C GLY A 247 -1.45 -6.18 17.55
N VAL A 248 -1.22 -7.42 17.98
CA VAL A 248 -0.71 -8.50 17.10
C VAL A 248 -1.72 -8.84 16.00
N GLY A 249 -3.00 -8.84 16.34
CA GLY A 249 -4.12 -9.11 15.43
C GLY A 249 -4.20 -8.19 14.21
N TRP A 250 -3.72 -6.95 14.28
CA TRP A 250 -3.66 -6.00 13.15
C TRP A 250 -2.92 -6.53 11.91
N ALA A 251 -2.11 -7.58 12.05
CA ALA A 251 -1.44 -8.22 10.91
C ALA A 251 -2.42 -8.83 9.89
N ARG A 252 -3.61 -9.25 10.32
CA ARG A 252 -4.64 -9.87 9.47
C ARG A 252 -5.80 -8.90 9.22
N SER A 253 -6.46 -9.09 8.08
CA SER A 253 -7.74 -8.43 7.77
C SER A 253 -8.76 -8.64 8.90
N GLY A 254 -9.41 -7.55 9.31
CA GLY A 254 -10.34 -7.48 10.44
C GLY A 254 -9.67 -7.32 11.80
N GLY A 255 -8.34 -7.30 11.85
CA GLY A 255 -7.59 -7.12 13.09
C GLY A 255 -7.76 -5.73 13.68
N GLU A 256 -7.82 -4.70 12.84
CA GLU A 256 -8.05 -3.33 13.28
C GLU A 256 -9.50 -3.14 13.73
N CYS A 257 -10.50 -3.60 12.97
CA CYS A 257 -11.90 -3.57 13.40
C CYS A 257 -12.09 -4.23 14.77
N TYR A 258 -11.46 -5.39 14.98
CA TYR A 258 -11.55 -6.10 16.26
C TYR A 258 -10.86 -5.35 17.42
N ALA A 259 -9.75 -4.68 17.14
CA ALA A 259 -9.04 -3.88 18.13
C ALA A 259 -9.74 -2.52 18.40
N VAL A 260 -10.41 -1.93 17.42
CA VAL A 260 -11.14 -0.66 17.57
C VAL A 260 -12.51 -0.91 18.24
N MET A 261 -13.19 -2.01 17.94
CA MET A 261 -14.53 -2.36 18.46
C MET A 261 -15.63 -1.31 18.21
N PRO A 262 -15.83 -0.82 16.97
CA PRO A 262 -16.99 0.01 16.61
C PRO A 262 -18.28 -0.83 16.60
N GLU A 263 -19.46 -0.19 16.69
CA GLU A 263 -20.75 -0.92 16.74
C GLU A 263 -21.07 -1.59 15.40
N ASN A 264 -20.82 -0.88 14.29
CA ASN A 264 -20.99 -1.40 12.95
C ASN A 264 -19.74 -1.13 12.10
N SER A 265 -19.01 -2.19 11.75
CA SER A 265 -17.81 -2.09 10.91
C SER A 265 -17.72 -3.15 9.83
N MET A 266 -16.89 -2.83 8.84
CA MET A 266 -16.58 -3.71 7.74
C MET A 266 -15.07 -3.74 7.52
N ALA A 267 -14.52 -4.96 7.48
CA ALA A 267 -13.15 -5.19 7.09
C ALA A 267 -13.10 -5.82 5.71
N VAL A 268 -12.34 -5.21 4.80
CA VAL A 268 -12.25 -5.62 3.40
C VAL A 268 -10.79 -5.70 3.00
N ASP A 269 -10.41 -6.84 2.43
CA ASP A 269 -9.07 -7.06 1.91
C ASP A 269 -9.03 -7.39 0.42
N GLY A 270 -7.88 -7.12 -0.18
CA GLY A 270 -7.68 -7.18 -1.63
C GLY A 270 -8.17 -5.90 -2.30
N ILE A 271 -7.27 -5.24 -3.03
CA ILE A 271 -7.51 -3.89 -3.53
C ILE A 271 -8.72 -3.78 -4.46
N GLU A 272 -9.01 -4.80 -5.28
CA GLU A 272 -10.20 -4.83 -6.14
C GLU A 272 -11.50 -4.83 -5.31
N ASN A 273 -11.52 -5.53 -4.17
CA ASN A 273 -12.67 -5.55 -3.26
C ASN A 273 -12.79 -4.22 -2.51
N CYS A 274 -11.68 -3.66 -2.05
CA CYS A 274 -11.68 -2.34 -1.41
C CYS A 274 -12.22 -1.25 -2.35
N ILE A 275 -11.84 -1.28 -3.63
CA ILE A 275 -12.38 -0.35 -4.66
C ILE A 275 -13.90 -0.44 -4.72
N ARG A 276 -14.46 -1.64 -4.86
CA ARG A 276 -15.92 -1.83 -4.96
C ARG A 276 -16.65 -1.32 -3.72
N VAL A 277 -16.09 -1.54 -2.54
CA VAL A 277 -16.72 -1.06 -1.30
C VAL A 277 -16.58 0.45 -1.15
N LEU A 278 -15.44 1.04 -1.55
CA LEU A 278 -15.30 2.50 -1.59
C LEU A 278 -16.29 3.15 -2.57
N GLU A 279 -16.56 2.52 -3.73
CA GLU A 279 -17.61 2.96 -4.66
C GLU A 279 -19.00 2.96 -3.99
N GLU A 280 -19.34 1.91 -3.23
CA GLU A 280 -20.62 1.86 -2.49
C GLU A 280 -20.68 2.87 -1.31
N ILE A 281 -19.54 3.24 -0.72
CA ILE A 281 -19.45 4.30 0.30
C ILE A 281 -19.67 5.67 -0.34
N GLU A 282 -18.99 5.96 -1.46
CA GLU A 282 -19.11 7.21 -2.22
C GLU A 282 -20.55 7.41 -2.74
N ASP A 283 -21.19 6.34 -3.19
CA ASP A 283 -22.61 6.32 -3.60
C ASP A 283 -23.61 6.37 -2.43
N ASN A 284 -23.12 6.46 -1.18
CA ASN A 284 -23.92 6.51 0.05
C ASN A 284 -24.89 5.32 0.20
N ARG A 285 -24.49 4.12 -0.25
CA ARG A 285 -25.31 2.89 -0.18
C ARG A 285 -25.13 2.12 1.12
N LEU A 286 -24.02 2.30 1.82
CA LEU A 286 -23.69 1.62 3.08
C LEU A 286 -24.11 2.42 4.32
N LYS A 287 -25.40 2.75 4.41
CA LYS A 287 -25.95 3.53 5.53
C LYS A 287 -25.78 2.80 6.86
N GLY A 288 -25.34 3.54 7.88
CA GLY A 288 -25.13 3.04 9.24
C GLY A 288 -23.79 2.35 9.46
N LEU A 289 -22.93 2.21 8.44
CA LEU A 289 -21.54 1.78 8.63
C LEU A 289 -20.78 2.85 9.41
N GLU A 290 -20.18 2.50 10.55
CA GLU A 290 -19.41 3.44 11.37
C GLU A 290 -17.94 3.46 11.01
N PHE A 291 -17.36 2.29 10.71
CA PHE A 291 -15.93 2.15 10.47
C PHE A 291 -15.60 1.17 9.35
N PHE A 292 -14.67 1.55 8.47
CA PHE A 292 -14.20 0.76 7.34
C PHE A 292 -12.69 0.51 7.45
N GLU A 293 -12.31 -0.76 7.64
CA GLU A 293 -10.92 -1.24 7.54
C GLU A 293 -10.66 -1.73 6.11
N GLY A 294 -9.89 -0.96 5.35
CA GLY A 294 -9.43 -1.36 4.01
C GLY A 294 -7.98 -1.83 4.01
N ALA A 295 -7.74 -3.04 3.51
CA ALA A 295 -6.39 -3.58 3.30
C ALA A 295 -6.14 -3.95 1.83
N ALA A 296 -5.17 -3.28 1.19
CA ALA A 296 -4.90 -3.51 -0.25
C ALA A 296 -4.45 -4.95 -0.60
N CYS A 297 -3.92 -5.71 0.36
CA CYS A 297 -3.41 -7.07 0.13
C CYS A 297 -4.38 -8.11 0.69
N THR A 298 -4.57 -9.22 -0.02
CA THR A 298 -5.45 -10.31 0.40
C THR A 298 -5.02 -10.91 1.74
N GLY A 299 -5.95 -10.99 2.69
CA GLY A 299 -5.72 -11.44 4.06
C GLY A 299 -5.10 -10.39 4.98
N GLY A 300 -4.87 -9.15 4.53
CA GLY A 300 -4.25 -8.08 5.31
C GLY A 300 -2.74 -7.95 5.08
N CYS A 301 -2.01 -7.38 6.05
CA CYS A 301 -0.57 -7.14 5.95
C CYS A 301 0.26 -8.44 5.81
N VAL A 302 -0.25 -9.58 6.27
CA VAL A 302 0.35 -10.91 6.02
C VAL A 302 0.43 -11.27 4.54
N GLY A 303 -0.42 -10.70 3.68
CA GLY A 303 -0.35 -10.87 2.22
C GLY A 303 0.51 -9.82 1.51
N GLY A 304 1.28 -9.02 2.24
CA GLY A 304 2.17 -8.02 1.67
C GLY A 304 3.19 -8.63 0.70
N PRO A 305 3.53 -7.95 -0.41
CA PRO A 305 4.39 -8.51 -1.45
C PRO A 305 5.86 -8.67 -1.03
N LEU A 306 6.24 -8.16 0.15
CA LEU A 306 7.58 -8.30 0.71
C LEU A 306 7.64 -9.35 1.82
N ASN A 307 6.60 -10.17 1.97
CA ASN A 307 6.60 -11.33 2.86
C ASN A 307 7.12 -12.58 2.13
N PHE A 308 7.60 -13.54 2.92
CA PHE A 308 8.13 -14.81 2.42
C PHE A 308 7.08 -15.91 2.39
N GLU A 309 6.28 -16.02 3.47
CA GLU A 309 5.35 -17.14 3.66
C GLU A 309 4.06 -16.92 2.86
N ASN A 310 3.38 -18.02 2.54
CA ASN A 310 2.04 -17.98 1.98
C ASN A 310 1.09 -17.18 2.90
N ASN A 311 0.29 -16.28 2.32
CA ASN A 311 -0.57 -15.37 3.07
C ASN A 311 -1.59 -16.09 3.98
N TYR A 312 -2.15 -17.23 3.56
CA TYR A 312 -3.11 -18.00 4.36
C TYR A 312 -2.41 -18.73 5.52
N VAL A 313 -1.22 -19.28 5.27
CA VAL A 313 -0.39 -19.91 6.32
C VAL A 313 0.03 -18.87 7.35
N ALA A 314 0.51 -17.72 6.90
CA ALA A 314 0.90 -16.62 7.77
C ALA A 314 -0.28 -16.07 8.57
N ARG A 315 -1.46 -15.93 7.96
CA ARG A 315 -2.70 -15.55 8.65
C ARG A 315 -3.06 -16.55 9.75
N ALA A 316 -2.94 -17.85 9.48
CA ALA A 316 -3.18 -18.89 10.49
C ALA A 316 -2.11 -18.89 11.59
N GLY A 317 -0.86 -18.50 11.28
CA GLY A 317 0.20 -18.22 12.25
C GLY A 317 -0.19 -17.09 13.20
N ILE A 318 -0.55 -15.92 12.67
CA ILE A 318 -1.03 -14.79 13.47
C ILE A 318 -2.23 -15.18 14.32
N GLY A 319 -3.20 -15.90 13.77
CA GLY A 319 -4.39 -16.33 14.52
C GLY A 319 -4.10 -17.29 15.68
N ARG A 320 -2.92 -17.91 15.74
CA ARG A 320 -2.45 -18.70 16.90
C ARG A 320 -1.72 -17.84 17.94
N LEU A 321 -1.16 -16.71 17.50
CA LEU A 321 -0.39 -15.78 18.33
C LEU A 321 -1.25 -14.61 18.87
N SER A 322 -2.42 -14.38 18.30
CA SER A 322 -3.41 -13.42 18.79
C SER A 322 -4.58 -14.14 19.44
N THR A 323 -5.02 -13.68 20.61
CA THR A 323 -6.19 -14.19 21.33
C THR A 323 -7.50 -14.14 20.53
N ARG A 324 -8.41 -15.01 20.94
CA ARG A 324 -9.83 -15.00 20.55
C ARG A 324 -10.72 -14.55 21.72
N ASP A 325 -10.12 -14.10 22.82
CA ASP A 325 -10.85 -13.62 24.00
C ASP A 325 -11.61 -12.33 23.65
N PRO A 326 -12.95 -12.34 23.71
CA PRO A 326 -13.75 -11.14 23.51
C PRO A 326 -13.50 -10.05 24.57
N ASN A 327 -12.89 -10.39 25.70
CA ASN A 327 -12.54 -9.45 26.78
C ASN A 327 -11.08 -8.98 26.73
N ALA A 328 -10.33 -9.30 25.67
CA ALA A 328 -8.98 -8.80 25.51
C ALA A 328 -8.98 -7.26 25.51
N ASP A 329 -8.06 -6.64 26.25
CA ASP A 329 -7.88 -5.20 26.27
C ASP A 329 -6.56 -4.79 25.62
N LEU A 330 -6.52 -3.54 25.17
CA LEU A 330 -5.33 -2.91 24.60
C LEU A 330 -4.33 -2.64 25.73
N ASN A 331 -3.04 -2.91 25.49
CA ASN A 331 -2.00 -2.57 26.45
C ASN A 331 -1.56 -1.10 26.28
N VAL A 332 -2.41 -0.16 26.72
CA VAL A 332 -2.20 1.28 26.55
C VAL A 332 -2.37 2.01 27.88
N ASP A 333 -1.32 2.72 28.30
CA ASP A 333 -1.42 3.67 29.40
C ASP A 333 -2.19 4.92 28.94
N SER A 334 -3.13 5.37 29.76
CA SER A 334 -3.88 6.63 29.62
C SER A 334 -3.00 7.84 29.21
N GLY A 335 -1.78 7.95 29.77
CA GLY A 335 -0.87 9.06 29.46
C GLY A 335 -0.28 9.03 28.04
N MET A 336 -0.38 7.90 27.33
CA MET A 336 0.13 7.80 25.95
C MET A 336 -0.64 8.71 24.98
N MET A 337 -1.92 8.98 25.24
CA MET A 337 -2.75 9.81 24.37
C MET A 337 -2.30 11.27 24.31
N THR A 338 -1.73 11.79 25.39
CA THR A 338 -1.31 13.21 25.50
C THR A 338 0.20 13.40 25.34
N LYS A 339 1.00 12.35 25.57
CA LYS A 339 2.46 12.42 25.52
C LYS A 339 3.02 12.46 24.09
N TYR A 340 2.31 11.89 23.11
CA TYR A 340 2.81 11.72 21.75
C TYR A 340 1.90 12.44 20.74
N LYS A 341 2.47 12.85 19.61
CA LYS A 341 1.72 13.44 18.50
C LYS A 341 1.02 12.34 17.71
N LEU A 342 -0.12 11.85 18.20
CA LEU A 342 -0.84 10.72 17.62
C LEU A 342 -1.66 11.10 16.38
N TYR A 343 -2.00 12.36 16.22
CA TYR A 343 -2.85 12.86 15.14
C TYR A 343 -2.02 13.50 14.03
N ASP A 344 -2.63 13.55 12.85
CA ASP A 344 -2.07 14.19 11.66
C ASP A 344 -1.90 15.70 11.89
N ASP A 345 -0.79 16.26 11.40
CA ASP A 345 -0.52 17.70 11.41
C ASP A 345 -0.74 18.36 10.03
N ARG A 346 -1.09 17.56 9.01
CA ARG A 346 -1.53 18.02 7.69
C ARG A 346 -2.80 17.32 7.24
N ARG A 347 -3.63 18.05 6.50
CA ARG A 347 -4.76 17.46 5.77
C ARG A 347 -4.25 16.59 4.62
N ILE A 348 -4.88 15.44 4.43
CA ILE A 348 -4.64 14.58 3.27
C ILE A 348 -5.35 15.22 2.07
N MET A 349 -4.60 15.60 1.05
CA MET A 349 -5.11 16.29 -0.13
C MET A 349 -5.32 15.32 -1.30
N PRO A 350 -6.25 15.62 -2.24
CA PRO A 350 -6.38 14.85 -3.46
C PRO A 350 -5.09 14.89 -4.29
N ASN A 351 -4.87 13.85 -5.09
CA ASN A 351 -3.74 13.76 -6.02
C ASN A 351 -4.18 14.27 -7.40
N SER A 352 -3.37 15.13 -8.02
CA SER A 352 -3.63 15.68 -9.36
C SER A 352 -3.32 14.70 -10.51
N ALA A 353 -3.00 13.44 -10.22
CA ALA A 353 -2.56 12.43 -11.20
C ALA A 353 -3.56 12.12 -12.34
N MET A 354 -4.84 12.45 -12.16
CA MET A 354 -5.89 12.29 -13.16
C MET A 354 -6.22 13.59 -13.91
N LYS A 355 -5.50 14.69 -13.62
CA LYS A 355 -5.67 15.98 -14.30
C LYS A 355 -5.14 15.87 -15.73
N LEU A 356 -5.98 16.21 -16.72
CA LEU A 356 -5.62 16.13 -18.15
C LEU A 356 -4.89 17.35 -18.69
N ASP A 357 -5.15 18.52 -18.10
CA ASP A 357 -4.55 19.80 -18.44
C ASP A 357 -4.65 20.78 -17.26
N ASP A 358 -3.75 21.77 -17.20
CA ASP A 358 -3.82 22.83 -16.20
C ASP A 358 -4.94 23.83 -16.48
N ASP A 359 -5.25 24.04 -17.76
CA ASP A 359 -6.37 24.85 -18.20
C ASP A 359 -7.68 24.05 -18.19
N LEU A 360 -8.71 24.57 -17.51
CA LEU A 360 -9.99 23.87 -17.35
C LEU A 360 -10.73 23.67 -18.68
N MET A 361 -10.61 24.62 -19.61
CA MET A 361 -11.26 24.51 -20.92
C MET A 361 -10.58 23.46 -21.78
N GLU A 362 -9.24 23.43 -21.80
CA GLU A 362 -8.49 22.40 -22.52
C GLU A 362 -8.67 21.03 -21.87
N ALA A 363 -8.75 20.92 -20.55
CA ALA A 363 -9.10 19.68 -19.86
C ALA A 363 -10.49 19.17 -20.27
N ALA A 364 -11.50 20.05 -20.34
CA ALA A 364 -12.83 19.70 -20.81
C ALA A 364 -12.84 19.23 -22.27
N ARG A 365 -12.10 19.93 -23.14
CA ARG A 365 -11.94 19.54 -24.55
C ARG A 365 -11.26 18.18 -24.69
N LYS A 366 -10.19 17.91 -23.94
CA LYS A 366 -9.52 16.61 -23.90
C LYS A 366 -10.48 15.51 -23.43
N MET A 367 -11.29 15.76 -22.40
CA MET A 367 -12.32 14.81 -21.96
C MET A 367 -13.33 14.48 -23.07
N GLU A 368 -13.82 15.49 -23.79
CA GLU A 368 -14.74 15.27 -24.91
C GLU A 368 -14.11 14.42 -26.02
N GLN A 369 -12.84 14.68 -26.36
CA GLN A 369 -12.09 13.90 -27.34
C GLN A 369 -11.89 12.45 -26.88
N ILE A 370 -11.57 12.23 -25.60
CA ILE A 370 -11.44 10.89 -25.02
C ILE A 370 -12.76 10.13 -25.17
N GLU A 371 -13.90 10.73 -24.82
CA GLU A 371 -15.21 10.10 -24.94
C GLU A 371 -15.57 9.76 -26.40
N LYS A 372 -15.23 10.65 -27.34
CA LYS A 372 -15.44 10.41 -28.77
C LYS A 372 -14.62 9.21 -29.26
N ILE A 373 -13.31 9.19 -28.95
CA ILE A 373 -12.43 8.09 -29.35
C ILE A 373 -12.87 6.79 -28.67
N TYR A 374 -13.21 6.84 -27.39
CA TYR A 374 -13.65 5.67 -26.62
C TYR A 374 -14.87 4.99 -27.23
N LYS A 375 -15.87 5.75 -27.68
CA LYS A 375 -17.06 5.23 -28.37
C LYS A 375 -16.74 4.52 -29.69
N GLU A 376 -15.65 4.88 -30.35
CA GLU A 376 -15.21 4.23 -31.57
C GLU A 376 -14.40 2.95 -31.30
N LEU A 377 -13.85 2.78 -30.10
CA LEU A 377 -13.04 1.62 -29.73
C LEU A 377 -13.90 0.38 -29.44
N PRO A 378 -13.32 -0.84 -29.51
CA PRO A 378 -14.09 -2.08 -29.32
C PRO A 378 -14.67 -2.31 -27.92
N GLY A 379 -14.17 -1.63 -26.89
CA GLY A 379 -14.63 -1.81 -25.50
C GLY A 379 -14.24 -3.14 -24.84
N PHE A 380 -13.25 -3.87 -25.38
CA PHE A 380 -12.87 -5.18 -24.85
C PHE A 380 -11.90 -5.14 -23.65
N ASP A 381 -11.25 -4.00 -23.40
CA ASP A 381 -10.24 -3.83 -22.33
C ASP A 381 -9.17 -4.94 -22.32
N CYS A 382 -8.77 -5.39 -23.52
CA CYS A 382 -7.93 -6.57 -23.67
C CYS A 382 -6.45 -6.31 -23.31
N GLY A 383 -6.04 -5.04 -23.19
CA GLY A 383 -4.66 -4.63 -22.87
C GLY A 383 -3.64 -4.74 -24.01
N SER A 384 -4.05 -5.17 -25.21
CA SER A 384 -3.12 -5.48 -26.32
C SER A 384 -2.38 -4.28 -26.89
N CYS A 385 -2.98 -3.09 -26.83
CA CYS A 385 -2.33 -1.82 -27.19
C CYS A 385 -1.38 -1.30 -26.09
N GLY A 386 -1.25 -2.02 -24.98
CA GLY A 386 -0.43 -1.64 -23.83
C GLY A 386 -1.09 -0.64 -22.88
N SER A 387 -2.39 -0.40 -22.98
CA SER A 387 -3.16 0.42 -22.04
C SER A 387 -4.17 -0.44 -21.27
N PRO A 388 -4.43 -0.18 -19.97
CA PRO A 388 -5.31 -1.02 -19.12
C PRO A 388 -6.71 -1.26 -19.71
N THR A 389 -7.33 -0.19 -20.18
CA THR A 389 -8.70 -0.17 -20.70
C THR A 389 -8.76 0.59 -22.03
N CYS A 390 -9.81 0.39 -22.82
CA CYS A 390 -10.08 1.19 -24.02
C CYS A 390 -10.23 2.68 -23.67
N ARG A 391 -10.74 3.03 -22.48
CA ARG A 391 -10.80 4.42 -22.00
C ARG A 391 -9.41 5.00 -21.78
N THR A 392 -8.53 4.31 -21.07
CA THR A 392 -7.12 4.74 -20.91
C THR A 392 -6.36 4.79 -22.22
N PHE A 393 -6.68 3.91 -23.18
CA PHE A 393 -6.09 3.99 -24.51
C PHE A 393 -6.54 5.24 -25.28
N ALA A 394 -7.82 5.61 -25.17
CA ALA A 394 -8.33 6.86 -25.73
C ALA A 394 -7.64 8.07 -25.09
N GLU A 395 -7.44 8.04 -23.77
CA GLU A 395 -6.63 9.04 -23.04
C GLU A 395 -5.21 9.14 -23.62
N ASP A 396 -4.52 8.01 -23.79
CA ASP A 396 -3.15 7.99 -24.33
C ASP A 396 -3.10 8.56 -25.76
N ILE A 397 -4.13 8.34 -26.58
CA ILE A 397 -4.21 8.94 -27.94
C ILE A 397 -4.35 10.47 -27.85
N VAL A 398 -5.20 10.97 -26.96
CA VAL A 398 -5.42 12.42 -26.78
C VAL A 398 -4.18 13.11 -26.23
N GLN A 399 -3.41 12.43 -25.36
CA GLN A 399 -2.14 12.92 -24.84
C GLN A 399 -0.97 12.78 -25.83
N GLY A 400 -1.16 12.08 -26.95
CA GLY A 400 -0.13 11.88 -27.98
C GLY A 400 0.83 10.71 -27.70
N ASP A 401 0.55 9.88 -26.69
CA ASP A 401 1.35 8.71 -26.29
C ASP A 401 1.00 7.43 -27.06
N ALA A 402 -0.04 7.50 -27.89
CA ALA A 402 -0.50 6.40 -28.73
C ALA A 402 -1.22 6.91 -29.98
N THR A 403 -1.39 6.01 -30.95
CA THR A 403 -2.19 6.23 -32.15
C THR A 403 -3.32 5.22 -32.23
N LYS A 404 -4.41 5.54 -32.94
CA LYS A 404 -5.54 4.61 -33.14
C LYS A 404 -5.10 3.26 -33.73
N MET A 405 -4.00 3.24 -34.48
CA MET A 405 -3.45 2.03 -35.11
C MET A 405 -2.75 1.08 -34.13
N ASP A 406 -2.41 1.53 -32.93
CA ASP A 406 -1.86 0.66 -31.88
C ASP A 406 -2.91 -0.32 -31.35
N CYS A 407 -4.21 -0.07 -31.59
CA CYS A 407 -5.25 -1.05 -31.34
C CYS A 407 -5.28 -2.10 -32.45
N ILE A 408 -4.88 -3.33 -32.12
CA ILE A 408 -4.88 -4.48 -33.04
C ILE A 408 -6.22 -4.71 -33.74
N HIS A 409 -7.34 -4.42 -33.07
CA HIS A 409 -8.67 -4.57 -33.66
C HIS A 409 -8.95 -3.48 -34.71
N LYS A 410 -8.56 -2.22 -34.43
CA LYS A 410 -8.70 -1.11 -35.39
C LYS A 410 -7.73 -1.24 -36.56
N MET A 411 -6.51 -1.70 -36.30
CA MET A 411 -5.57 -2.01 -37.38
C MET A 411 -6.11 -3.11 -38.30
N LYS A 412 -6.66 -4.20 -37.74
CA LYS A 412 -7.27 -5.28 -38.53
C LYS A 412 -8.47 -4.80 -39.35
N GLU A 413 -9.32 -3.95 -38.78
CA GLU A 413 -10.46 -3.34 -39.48
C GLU A 413 -9.98 -2.51 -40.68
N GLN A 414 -9.00 -1.63 -40.47
CA GLN A 414 -8.44 -0.80 -41.53
C GLN A 414 -7.71 -1.60 -42.61
N LEU A 415 -6.96 -2.64 -42.24
CA LEU A 415 -6.30 -3.54 -43.19
C LEU A 415 -7.31 -4.25 -44.10
N ARG A 416 -8.49 -4.65 -43.58
CA ARG A 416 -9.55 -5.23 -44.39
C ARG A 416 -10.13 -4.24 -45.39
N VAL A 417 -10.38 -2.99 -44.95
CA VAL A 417 -10.86 -1.93 -45.84
C VAL A 417 -9.84 -1.65 -46.95
N MET A 418 -8.56 -1.52 -46.60
CA MET A 418 -7.50 -1.31 -47.60
C MET A 418 -7.37 -2.48 -48.56
N ALA A 419 -7.42 -3.72 -48.07
CA ALA A 419 -7.38 -4.91 -48.92
C ALA A 419 -8.56 -4.95 -49.91
N GLN A 420 -9.78 -4.60 -49.45
CA GLN A 420 -10.94 -4.51 -50.33
C GLN A 420 -10.77 -3.42 -51.38
N GLN A 421 -10.32 -2.23 -50.99
CA GLN A 421 -10.06 -1.13 -51.93
C GLN A 421 -9.02 -1.52 -52.99
N MET A 422 -7.98 -2.27 -52.63
CA MET A 422 -6.99 -2.78 -53.58
C MET A 422 -7.60 -3.78 -54.58
N VAL A 423 -8.51 -4.64 -54.13
CA VAL A 423 -9.27 -5.54 -55.00
C VAL A 423 -10.17 -4.75 -55.95
N ASP A 424 -10.93 -3.78 -55.43
CA ASP A 424 -11.84 -2.95 -56.22
C ASP A 424 -11.07 -2.12 -57.28
N LEU A 425 -9.89 -1.59 -56.91
CA LEU A 425 -8.98 -0.88 -57.81
C LEU A 425 -8.40 -1.78 -58.91
N ALA A 426 -8.12 -3.06 -58.60
CA ALA A 426 -7.64 -4.02 -59.60
C ALA A 426 -8.77 -4.48 -60.54
N GLN A 427 -10.01 -4.50 -60.07
CA GLN A 427 -11.19 -4.88 -60.85
C GLN A 427 -11.78 -3.72 -61.65
N THR A 428 -11.42 -2.47 -61.33
CA THR A 428 -11.76 -1.31 -62.16
C THR A 428 -10.93 -1.37 -63.43
N THR A 429 -11.50 -1.96 -64.46
CA THR A 429 -11.06 -1.79 -65.84
C THR A 429 -11.21 -0.31 -66.16
N ARG A 430 -10.12 0.34 -66.59
CA ARG A 430 -10.24 1.62 -67.30
C ARG A 430 -10.90 1.31 -68.64
N GLU A 431 -12.23 1.43 -68.70
CA GLU A 431 -13.03 1.53 -69.93
C GLU A 431 -14.36 2.22 -69.63
#